data_AF-A0A1I8A168-F1
#
_entry.id   AF-A0A1I8A168-F1
#
_cell.length_a   1.000
_cell.length_b   1.000
_cell.length_c   1.000
_cell.angle_alpha   90.00
_cell.angle_beta   90.00
_cell.angle_gamma   90.00
#
_symmetry.space_group_name_H-M   'P 1'
#
loop_
_entity.id
_entity.type
_entity.pdbx_description
1 polymer ?
#
loop_
_entity_poly.entity_id
_entity_poly.type
_entity_poly.pdbx_seq_one_letter_code
_entity_poly.pdbx_strand_id
1 'polypeptide(L)'
;MSKIIFSCLLVALVDACARTAPSSGDVTKPVMRLTTTMAPPTSTPATLSREMFLSMASMASMASMSATTTALYTPKPETSANTSSTTTSTSTTTTTSTTPTTTTTTTTTTTTTTTTTTTTTTTTTEAPWTQKVVVLRDPAAMVGYYPSDPMFKKEAKPKWFRNHIVSEISETGPMVVGSLSCSPGEAACVCDEAYKCGTILRPEPDAKSFSIHVVCAEKGDCSIHAHDNMGMLVAQNIYYISCGKCANEIRLNTSPPLGSCLPSLADHEKSKPIGLCAVNPQEVVNKLQMDYAISKLNFYKDDNRISCRYPEGEIFYFKKRAQGLSLTLLLQPCCVKTKDGQLYNAETSFTLGHYCNDKDECALLAFSGTITAVNGGKKYTDAGKKNADGTRKSYDDTDAYLRDIVSITDGKCPQKVCPK
;
A
#
# COMPACT_ATOMS: atom_id res chain seq x y z
N MET A 1 -47.18 13.49 29.75
CA MET A 1 -46.64 14.61 28.94
C MET A 1 -45.23 14.89 29.42
N SER A 2 -44.22 14.29 28.80
CA SER A 2 -42.82 14.49 29.15
C SER A 2 -41.94 13.99 28.00
N LYS A 3 -40.80 14.67 27.82
CA LYS A 3 -39.72 14.45 26.84
C LYS A 3 -39.99 15.01 25.44
N ILE A 4 -39.25 16.07 25.10
CA ILE A 4 -38.48 16.31 23.85
C ILE A 4 -37.86 17.70 24.05
N ILE A 5 -36.60 17.81 24.50
CA ILE A 5 -35.62 18.86 24.12
C ILE A 5 -34.23 18.36 24.59
N PHE A 6 -33.53 17.58 23.79
CA PHE A 6 -32.06 17.37 23.93
C PHE A 6 -31.55 16.73 22.62
N SER A 7 -31.44 17.51 21.55
CA SER A 7 -30.83 17.03 20.29
C SER A 7 -30.25 18.12 19.37
N CYS A 8 -29.95 19.32 19.89
CA CYS A 8 -29.41 20.40 19.04
C CYS A 8 -28.02 20.91 19.45
N LEU A 9 -27.32 20.31 20.42
CA LEU A 9 -26.09 20.88 20.98
C LEU A 9 -24.78 20.15 20.65
N LEU A 10 -24.71 19.41 19.53
CA LEU A 10 -23.53 18.57 19.22
C LEU A 10 -22.99 18.66 17.78
N VAL A 11 -23.27 19.74 17.05
CA VAL A 11 -22.82 19.89 15.64
C VAL A 11 -21.83 21.06 15.40
N ALA A 12 -21.44 21.83 16.43
CA ALA A 12 -20.68 23.08 16.22
C ALA A 12 -19.18 23.06 16.62
N LEU A 13 -18.51 21.91 16.67
CA LEU A 13 -17.11 21.82 17.16
C LEU A 13 -16.10 21.17 16.21
N VAL A 14 -16.44 20.97 14.94
CA VAL A 14 -15.53 20.37 13.95
C VAL A 14 -15.37 21.28 12.73
N ASP A 15 -14.82 22.49 12.89
CA ASP A 15 -14.31 23.23 11.70
C ASP A 15 -13.28 24.36 11.99
N ALA A 16 -12.47 24.25 13.05
CA ALA A 16 -11.48 25.29 13.39
C ALA A 16 -10.06 24.73 13.47
N CYS A 17 -9.55 24.15 12.38
CA CYS A 17 -8.13 23.85 12.22
C CYS A 17 -7.74 23.92 10.74
N ALA A 18 -7.75 25.11 10.16
CA ALA A 18 -7.18 25.38 8.85
C ALA A 18 -6.37 26.69 8.86
N ARG A 19 -5.04 26.52 8.80
CA ARG A 19 -4.04 27.39 8.17
C ARG A 19 -3.78 28.79 8.77
N THR A 20 -2.64 28.89 9.45
CA THR A 20 -1.78 30.09 9.41
C THR A 20 -0.42 29.70 8.85
N ALA A 21 -0.09 30.20 7.66
CA ALA A 21 1.26 30.18 7.12
C ALA A 21 2.07 31.35 7.71
N PRO A 22 3.34 31.18 8.09
CA PRO A 22 4.16 32.29 8.56
C PRO A 22 4.63 33.16 7.40
N SER A 23 4.69 34.47 7.64
CA SER A 23 5.16 35.48 6.70
C SER A 23 6.65 35.29 6.40
N SER A 24 6.99 35.34 5.11
CA SER A 24 8.34 35.42 4.58
C SER A 24 9.12 36.56 5.25
N GLY A 25 10.09 36.19 6.07
CA GLY A 25 11.11 37.07 6.61
C GLY A 25 12.32 37.11 5.69
N ASP A 26 12.70 38.33 5.31
CA ASP A 26 13.83 38.72 4.49
C ASP A 26 15.17 38.35 5.16
N VAL A 27 16.02 37.56 4.48
CA VAL A 27 17.38 37.22 4.95
C VAL A 27 18.38 37.48 3.83
N THR A 28 18.76 38.74 3.66
CA THR A 28 19.99 39.12 2.95
C THR A 28 21.13 39.32 3.96
N LYS A 29 21.86 38.24 4.30
CA LYS A 29 23.28 38.34 4.70
C LYS A 29 24.06 37.08 4.29
N PRO A 30 25.25 37.22 3.69
CA PRO A 30 26.05 36.08 3.28
C PRO A 30 26.75 35.43 4.48
N VAL A 31 26.54 34.12 4.65
CA VAL A 31 27.32 33.29 5.58
C VAL A 31 28.64 32.94 4.90
N MET A 32 29.75 33.21 5.59
CA MET A 32 31.10 32.88 5.13
C MET A 32 31.27 31.36 5.00
N ARG A 33 31.78 30.95 3.84
CA ARG A 33 32.10 29.57 3.47
C ARG A 33 33.50 29.24 4.00
N LEU A 34 33.59 28.37 4.99
CA LEU A 34 34.85 27.74 5.40
C LEU A 34 35.16 26.61 4.42
N THR A 35 36.23 26.80 3.65
CA THR A 35 36.78 25.79 2.73
C THR A 35 37.65 24.83 3.53
N THR A 36 37.12 23.64 3.85
CA THR A 36 37.93 22.55 4.41
C THR A 36 38.38 21.64 3.28
N THR A 37 39.67 21.75 2.93
CA THR A 37 40.35 20.88 1.96
C THR A 37 40.52 19.49 2.58
N MET A 38 39.82 18.48 2.06
CA MET A 38 40.08 17.08 2.41
C MET A 38 41.18 16.50 1.49
N ALA A 39 42.17 15.88 2.11
CA ALA A 39 43.26 15.15 1.45
C ALA A 39 42.73 13.86 0.77
N PRO A 40 43.34 13.40 -0.33
CA PRO A 40 42.90 12.21 -1.03
C PRO A 40 43.22 10.93 -0.24
N PRO A 41 42.33 9.91 -0.26
CA PRO A 41 42.62 8.62 0.35
C PRO A 41 43.57 7.80 -0.51
N THR A 42 44.69 7.39 0.08
CA THR A 42 45.62 6.40 -0.46
C THR A 42 45.04 5.00 -0.26
N SER A 43 44.58 4.35 -1.33
CA SER A 43 44.15 2.95 -1.29
C SER A 43 45.21 2.04 -1.89
N THR A 44 45.84 1.21 -1.06
CA THR A 44 46.65 0.06 -1.47
C THR A 44 45.73 -1.14 -1.74
N PRO A 45 45.88 -1.87 -2.85
CA PRO A 45 45.02 -3.03 -3.14
C PRO A 45 45.45 -4.26 -2.35
N ALA A 46 44.52 -4.84 -1.60
CA ALA A 46 44.68 -6.17 -1.02
C ALA A 46 44.26 -7.23 -2.05
N THR A 47 45.23 -8.03 -2.47
CA THR A 47 45.07 -9.20 -3.33
C THR A 47 44.34 -10.30 -2.56
N LEU A 48 43.10 -10.63 -2.93
CA LEU A 48 42.36 -11.78 -2.40
C LEU A 48 42.36 -12.92 -3.43
N SER A 49 42.89 -14.05 -2.98
CA SER A 49 43.09 -15.30 -3.71
C SER A 49 41.77 -15.94 -4.15
N ARG A 50 41.78 -16.37 -5.40
CA ARG A 50 40.71 -17.04 -6.14
C ARG A 50 40.91 -18.55 -6.05
N GLU A 51 40.13 -19.26 -5.22
CA GLU A 51 39.99 -20.72 -5.27
C GLU A 51 38.65 -21.12 -4.62
N MET A 52 38.04 -22.17 -5.18
CA MET A 52 36.81 -22.86 -4.77
C MET A 52 35.46 -22.15 -4.97
N PHE A 53 34.77 -22.48 -6.05
CA PHE A 53 33.42 -23.07 -5.99
C PHE A 53 33.08 -23.73 -7.34
N LEU A 54 33.32 -25.04 -7.41
CA LEU A 54 32.83 -25.97 -8.43
C LEU A 54 31.89 -26.92 -7.70
N SER A 55 30.57 -26.81 -7.88
CA SER A 55 29.64 -27.94 -7.79
C SER A 55 28.23 -27.51 -8.19
N MET A 56 27.50 -28.43 -8.82
CA MET A 56 26.10 -28.38 -9.28
C MET A 56 25.86 -27.90 -10.71
N ALA A 57 26.37 -28.69 -11.67
CA ALA A 57 25.68 -28.96 -12.92
C ALA A 57 25.17 -30.41 -12.88
N SER A 58 23.86 -30.60 -13.00
CA SER A 58 23.19 -31.75 -13.64
C SER A 58 21.72 -31.79 -13.22
N MET A 59 20.82 -31.39 -14.11
CA MET A 59 19.79 -32.29 -14.65
C MET A 59 19.25 -31.69 -15.95
N ALA A 60 19.31 -32.52 -16.98
CA ALA A 60 18.89 -32.26 -18.36
C ALA A 60 17.37 -32.08 -18.47
N SER A 61 16.90 -31.44 -19.55
CA SER A 61 16.52 -32.18 -20.77
C SER A 61 15.45 -31.47 -21.61
N MET A 62 15.60 -31.68 -22.92
CA MET A 62 14.64 -31.57 -24.03
C MET A 62 14.26 -30.18 -24.54
N ALA A 63 15.04 -29.77 -25.55
CA ALA A 63 14.53 -29.05 -26.70
C ALA A 63 13.50 -29.92 -27.46
N SER A 64 12.38 -29.33 -27.87
CA SER A 64 11.66 -29.75 -29.06
C SER A 64 11.23 -28.52 -29.85
N MET A 65 11.50 -28.60 -31.14
CA MET A 65 11.18 -27.61 -32.15
C MET A 65 9.66 -27.57 -32.36
N SER A 66 9.09 -26.39 -32.56
CA SER A 66 7.90 -26.28 -33.41
C SER A 66 7.84 -24.94 -34.11
N ALA A 67 7.37 -25.06 -35.34
CA ALA A 67 7.59 -24.15 -36.44
C ALA A 67 6.57 -23.01 -36.50
N THR A 68 7.01 -22.03 -37.26
CA THR A 68 6.35 -20.83 -37.76
C THR A 68 4.93 -21.04 -38.28
N THR A 69 4.01 -20.16 -37.92
CA THR A 69 2.93 -19.76 -38.83
C THR A 69 2.60 -18.29 -38.61
N THR A 70 3.09 -17.47 -39.54
CA THR A 70 2.81 -16.04 -39.63
C THR A 70 1.44 -15.87 -40.31
N ALA A 71 0.43 -15.41 -39.57
CA ALA A 71 -0.83 -14.97 -40.15
C ALA A 71 -0.83 -13.43 -40.24
N LEU A 72 -0.83 -12.94 -41.48
CA LEU A 72 -1.04 -11.54 -41.84
C LEU A 72 -2.45 -11.10 -41.41
N TYR A 73 -2.54 -10.06 -40.57
CA TYR A 73 -3.80 -9.42 -40.22
C TYR A 73 -3.91 -8.07 -40.93
N THR A 74 -4.93 -7.97 -41.78
CA THR A 74 -5.37 -6.78 -42.52
C THR A 74 -6.09 -5.81 -41.59
N PRO A 75 -5.77 -4.49 -41.59
CA PRO A 75 -6.50 -3.51 -40.80
C PRO A 75 -7.84 -3.14 -41.47
N LYS A 76 -8.91 -3.11 -40.67
CA LYS A 76 -10.25 -2.62 -41.05
C LYS A 76 -10.42 -1.17 -40.53
N PRO A 77 -11.03 -0.26 -41.31
CA PRO A 77 -10.91 1.17 -41.07
C PRO A 77 -11.88 1.72 -39.99
N GLU A 78 -11.45 2.88 -39.50
CA GLU A 78 -12.06 3.79 -38.53
C GLU A 78 -13.54 4.09 -38.78
N THR A 79 -14.28 4.33 -37.70
CA THR A 79 -15.46 5.19 -37.75
C THR A 79 -15.47 6.11 -36.54
N SER A 80 -15.65 7.38 -36.87
CA SER A 80 -15.44 8.58 -36.08
C SER A 80 -16.47 8.84 -34.99
N ALA A 81 -16.00 9.65 -34.04
CA ALA A 81 -16.68 10.78 -33.40
C ALA A 81 -18.01 10.53 -32.68
N ASN A 82 -18.01 10.79 -31.37
CA ASN A 82 -19.05 11.66 -30.85
C ASN A 82 -18.53 12.52 -29.70
N THR A 83 -18.46 13.81 -29.98
CA THR A 83 -18.23 14.93 -29.07
C THR A 83 -19.43 15.06 -28.14
N SER A 84 -19.22 15.14 -26.82
CA SER A 84 -20.29 15.55 -25.91
C SER A 84 -19.79 16.60 -24.93
N SER A 85 -20.63 17.62 -24.82
CA SER A 85 -20.39 18.98 -24.37
C SER A 85 -20.27 19.12 -22.85
N THR A 86 -19.39 20.04 -22.48
CA THR A 86 -19.12 20.56 -21.15
C THR A 86 -20.27 21.46 -20.66
N THR A 87 -20.72 21.26 -19.41
CA THR A 87 -21.55 22.22 -18.68
C THR A 87 -20.81 22.65 -17.42
N THR A 88 -20.36 23.91 -17.41
CA THR A 88 -19.69 24.55 -16.27
C THR A 88 -20.73 25.33 -15.48
N SER A 89 -21.05 24.86 -14.26
CA SER A 89 -21.89 25.60 -13.32
C SER A 89 -21.01 26.40 -12.37
N THR A 90 -21.05 27.72 -12.52
CA THR A 90 -20.37 28.69 -11.66
C THR A 90 -21.26 28.98 -10.45
N SER A 91 -20.80 28.64 -9.25
CA SER A 91 -21.46 29.03 -8.00
C SER A 91 -20.66 30.13 -7.31
N THR A 92 -21.32 31.28 -7.14
CA THR A 92 -20.83 32.46 -6.43
C THR A 92 -21.13 32.28 -4.94
N THR A 93 -20.12 32.36 -4.08
CA THR A 93 -20.32 32.29 -2.61
C THR A 93 -19.99 33.64 -1.98
N THR A 94 -21.02 34.25 -1.40
CA THR A 94 -21.01 35.50 -0.65
C THR A 94 -20.30 35.31 0.70
N THR A 95 -19.40 36.23 1.06
CA THR A 95 -18.66 36.22 2.33
C THR A 95 -19.31 37.19 3.31
N THR A 96 -19.79 36.68 4.45
CA THR A 96 -20.35 37.49 5.55
C THR A 96 -19.28 37.70 6.62
N SER A 97 -18.97 38.96 6.93
CA SER A 97 -18.02 39.37 7.97
C SER A 97 -18.74 39.50 9.32
N THR A 98 -18.20 38.89 10.37
CA THR A 98 -18.68 39.05 11.75
C THR A 98 -17.58 39.62 12.65
N THR A 99 -17.92 40.68 13.37
CA THR A 99 -17.10 41.42 14.33
C THR A 99 -16.94 40.65 15.64
N PRO A 100 -15.73 40.51 16.21
CA PRO A 100 -15.57 39.87 17.51
C PRO A 100 -15.92 40.86 18.64
N THR A 101 -16.73 40.38 19.59
CA THR A 101 -17.05 41.09 20.85
C THR A 101 -16.08 40.60 21.93
N THR A 102 -15.38 41.52 22.58
CA THR A 102 -14.40 41.23 23.64
C THR A 102 -15.11 41.26 25.00
N THR A 103 -15.16 40.12 25.70
CA THR A 103 -15.70 40.02 27.06
C THR A 103 -14.54 39.90 28.05
N THR A 104 -14.42 40.85 28.97
CA THR A 104 -13.41 40.87 30.02
C THR A 104 -13.97 40.17 31.27
N THR A 105 -13.36 39.05 31.65
CA THR A 105 -13.74 38.28 32.85
C THR A 105 -12.76 38.57 33.99
N THR A 106 -13.26 39.10 35.10
CA THR A 106 -12.51 39.33 36.34
C THR A 106 -12.51 38.05 37.18
N THR A 107 -11.31 37.53 37.47
CA THR A 107 -11.13 36.30 38.26
C THR A 107 -10.73 36.65 39.69
N THR A 108 -11.54 36.24 40.66
CA THR A 108 -11.26 36.35 42.10
C THR A 108 -10.47 35.13 42.57
N THR A 109 -9.28 35.36 43.10
CA THR A 109 -8.38 34.30 43.59
C THR A 109 -8.68 33.99 45.05
N THR A 110 -9.19 32.78 45.33
CA THR A 110 -9.34 32.26 46.69
C THR A 110 -8.24 31.23 46.95
N THR A 111 -7.34 31.53 47.89
CA THR A 111 -6.20 30.68 48.23
C THR A 111 -6.64 29.60 49.21
N THR A 112 -6.80 28.36 48.72
CA THR A 112 -7.08 27.18 49.55
C THR A 112 -5.79 26.35 49.66
N THR A 113 -5.28 26.23 50.88
CA THR A 113 -4.08 25.45 51.19
C THR A 113 -4.43 23.96 51.23
N THR A 114 -4.05 23.23 50.18
CA THR A 114 -4.29 21.79 50.06
C THR A 114 -2.99 21.03 50.29
N THR A 115 -3.03 20.02 51.16
CA THR A 115 -1.90 19.15 51.51
C THR A 115 -1.53 18.26 50.33
N THR A 116 -0.32 18.45 49.78
CA THR A 116 0.17 17.79 48.56
C THR A 116 0.74 16.41 48.86
N THR A 117 0.04 15.36 48.41
CA THR A 117 0.62 14.01 48.29
C THR A 117 1.46 13.96 47.02
N THR A 118 2.78 13.80 47.15
CA THR A 118 3.71 13.72 46.01
C THR A 118 3.53 12.39 45.27
N THR A 119 2.62 12.37 44.30
CA THR A 119 2.57 11.30 43.30
C THR A 119 3.70 11.53 42.31
N THR A 120 4.74 10.69 42.36
CA THR A 120 5.81 10.68 41.36
C THR A 120 5.22 10.34 40.00
N THR A 121 4.84 11.39 39.27
CA THR A 121 4.35 11.27 37.90
C THR A 121 5.60 11.15 37.05
N THR A 122 5.92 9.92 36.63
CA THR A 122 6.98 9.67 35.66
C THR A 122 6.60 10.41 34.38
N THR A 123 7.15 11.61 34.22
CA THR A 123 6.94 12.43 33.04
C THR A 123 7.81 11.79 31.97
N THR A 124 7.21 10.96 31.13
CA THR A 124 7.88 10.43 29.94
C THR A 124 8.20 11.63 29.07
N THR A 125 9.43 12.14 29.15
CA THR A 125 9.92 13.21 28.30
C THR A 125 9.66 12.79 26.86
N GLU A 126 8.82 13.53 26.15
CA GLU A 126 8.56 13.29 24.72
C GLU A 126 9.91 13.22 24.00
N ALA A 127 10.01 12.29 23.04
CA ALA A 127 11.23 12.13 22.27
C ALA A 127 11.64 13.50 21.71
N PRO A 128 12.92 13.91 21.83
CA PRO A 128 13.36 15.25 21.47
C PRO A 128 13.17 15.58 19.98
N TRP A 129 12.78 14.60 19.18
CA TRP A 129 12.45 14.76 17.78
C TRP A 129 11.23 13.88 17.43
N THR A 130 10.36 14.39 16.57
CA THR A 130 9.33 13.59 15.90
C THR A 130 9.24 14.06 14.45
N GLN A 131 9.12 13.12 13.51
CA GLN A 131 8.91 13.44 12.11
C GLN A 131 7.71 12.67 11.57
N LYS A 132 6.85 13.37 10.82
CA LYS A 132 5.70 12.76 10.14
C LYS A 132 6.13 12.23 8.78
N VAL A 133 5.81 10.98 8.51
CA VAL A 133 5.94 10.37 7.19
C VAL A 133 4.56 10.09 6.63
N VAL A 134 4.34 10.51 5.39
CA VAL A 134 3.12 10.32 4.64
C VAL A 134 3.37 9.31 3.53
N VAL A 135 2.68 8.17 3.59
CA VAL A 135 2.79 7.10 2.58
C VAL A 135 1.51 7.07 1.77
N LEU A 136 1.64 7.28 0.45
CA LEU A 136 0.49 7.39 -0.45
C LEU A 136 -0.14 6.02 -0.72
N ARG A 137 -1.47 6.04 -0.75
CA ARG A 137 -2.35 4.91 -1.07
C ARG A 137 -3.40 5.30 -2.10
N ASP A 138 -3.13 6.35 -2.87
CA ASP A 138 -3.95 6.67 -4.01
C ASP A 138 -3.74 5.58 -5.07
N PRO A 139 -4.78 5.07 -5.75
CA PRO A 139 -4.61 4.04 -6.77
C PRO A 139 -3.61 4.43 -7.89
N ALA A 140 -3.47 5.72 -8.18
CA ALA A 140 -2.48 6.24 -9.13
C ALA A 140 -1.09 6.51 -8.52
N ALA A 141 -0.95 6.38 -7.19
CA ALA A 141 0.25 6.70 -6.41
C ALA A 141 0.62 5.60 -5.38
N MET A 142 0.15 4.36 -5.58
CA MET A 142 0.02 3.34 -4.53
C MET A 142 1.35 2.77 -4.07
N VAL A 143 1.66 2.90 -2.78
CA VAL A 143 2.84 2.27 -2.16
C VAL A 143 2.44 0.98 -1.45
N GLY A 144 3.09 -0.13 -1.77
CA GLY A 144 2.98 -1.37 -1.01
C GLY A 144 3.89 -1.34 0.22
N TYR A 145 3.44 -1.86 1.36
CA TYR A 145 4.18 -1.81 2.63
C TYR A 145 3.90 -3.02 3.53
N TYR A 146 4.81 -3.38 4.44
CA TYR A 146 4.50 -4.44 5.42
C TYR A 146 3.85 -3.84 6.67
N PRO A 147 2.65 -4.28 7.08
CA PRO A 147 2.03 -3.78 8.31
C PRO A 147 2.74 -4.31 9.57
N SER A 148 3.66 -5.27 9.42
CA SER A 148 4.58 -5.69 10.47
C SER A 148 5.78 -4.77 10.64
N ASP A 149 5.98 -3.76 9.80
CA ASP A 149 7.09 -2.83 9.96
C ASP A 149 6.78 -1.79 11.05
N PRO A 150 7.80 -1.32 11.80
CA PRO A 150 7.61 -0.40 12.93
C PRO A 150 6.66 0.78 12.63
N MET A 151 6.78 1.44 11.48
CA MET A 151 5.96 2.61 11.15
C MET A 151 4.48 2.31 10.84
N PHE A 152 4.12 1.04 10.60
CA PHE A 152 2.74 0.62 10.28
C PHE A 152 2.10 -0.26 11.33
N LYS A 153 2.87 -0.69 12.33
CA LYS A 153 2.38 -1.46 13.47
C LYS A 153 1.35 -0.68 14.27
N LYS A 154 0.47 -1.40 14.97
CA LYS A 154 -0.57 -0.82 15.81
C LYS A 154 0.01 0.06 16.92
N GLU A 155 1.18 -0.30 17.43
CA GLU A 155 1.89 0.42 18.50
C GLU A 155 2.33 1.82 18.06
N ALA A 156 2.70 1.99 16.78
CA ALA A 156 3.04 3.28 16.19
C ALA A 156 1.82 4.18 15.92
N LYS A 157 0.60 3.64 16.11
CA LYS A 157 -0.68 4.36 15.94
C LYS A 157 -0.76 5.17 14.63
N PRO A 158 -0.45 4.57 13.47
CA PRO A 158 -0.55 5.28 12.19
C PRO A 158 -1.98 5.78 11.97
N LYS A 159 -2.09 7.00 11.45
CA LYS A 159 -3.37 7.62 11.07
C LYS A 159 -3.67 7.24 9.63
N TRP A 160 -4.75 6.51 9.44
CA TRP A 160 -5.19 6.02 8.14
C TRP A 160 -6.19 6.99 7.53
N PHE A 161 -5.93 7.43 6.32
CA PHE A 161 -6.81 8.27 5.53
C PHE A 161 -7.19 7.56 4.23
N ARG A 162 -8.09 8.16 3.46
CA ARG A 162 -8.61 7.57 2.23
C ARG A 162 -7.54 7.19 1.22
N ASN A 163 -6.54 8.04 1.01
CA ASN A 163 -5.50 7.81 0.01
C ASN A 163 -4.07 7.99 0.55
N HIS A 164 -3.89 7.97 1.87
CA HIS A 164 -2.56 8.02 2.49
C HIS A 164 -2.58 7.53 3.94
N ILE A 165 -1.39 7.22 4.45
CA ILE A 165 -1.11 6.89 5.85
C ILE A 165 -0.20 7.98 6.39
N VAL A 166 -0.45 8.46 7.61
CA VAL A 166 0.47 9.33 8.34
C VAL A 166 1.01 8.58 9.55
N SER A 167 2.32 8.37 9.59
CA SER A 167 3.02 7.77 10.72
C SER A 167 3.90 8.82 11.39
N GLU A 168 3.77 8.96 12.71
CA GLU A 168 4.64 9.80 13.51
C GLU A 168 5.80 8.93 14.02
N ILE A 169 7.03 9.25 13.60
CA ILE A 169 8.22 8.49 13.95
C ILE A 169 9.00 9.28 15.00
N SER A 170 9.32 8.62 16.12
CA SER A 170 9.95 9.23 17.30
C SER A 170 11.09 8.39 17.90
N GLU A 171 11.46 7.28 17.25
CA GLU A 171 12.39 6.29 17.83
C GLU A 171 13.86 6.63 17.59
N THR A 172 14.61 6.83 18.67
CA THR A 172 16.07 7.02 18.60
C THR A 172 16.78 5.69 18.36
N GLY A 173 17.05 5.35 17.10
CA GLY A 173 17.94 4.23 16.74
C GLY A 173 18.12 4.11 15.22
N PRO A 174 19.30 3.65 14.73
CA PRO A 174 19.49 3.31 13.32
C PRO A 174 18.69 2.04 13.02
N MET A 175 17.41 2.22 12.74
CA MET A 175 16.48 1.13 12.49
C MET A 175 15.75 1.36 11.18
N VAL A 176 15.62 0.28 10.42
CA VAL A 176 14.65 0.19 9.34
C VAL A 176 13.27 0.31 9.97
N VAL A 177 12.60 1.43 9.72
CA VAL A 177 11.25 1.69 10.24
C VAL A 177 10.16 1.23 9.28
N GLY A 178 10.50 1.02 8.00
CA GLY A 178 9.59 0.56 6.96
C GLY A 178 10.29 -0.04 5.76
N SER A 179 9.68 -1.05 5.14
CA SER A 179 10.05 -1.59 3.84
C SER A 179 8.90 -1.37 2.87
N LEU A 180 9.17 -0.60 1.83
CA LEU A 180 8.18 -0.13 0.87
C LEU A 180 8.46 -0.72 -0.51
N SER A 181 7.43 -0.75 -1.35
CA SER A 181 7.55 -1.24 -2.72
C SER A 181 6.62 -0.53 -3.69
N CYS A 182 7.10 -0.36 -4.92
CA CYS A 182 6.32 0.10 -6.07
C CYS A 182 6.05 -1.06 -7.02
N SER A 183 4.94 -0.98 -7.76
CA SER A 183 4.62 -2.03 -8.72
C SER A 183 5.55 -1.99 -9.94
N PRO A 184 5.64 -3.08 -10.69
CA PRO A 184 6.32 -3.10 -11.99
C PRO A 184 5.92 -1.91 -12.88
N GLY A 185 6.91 -1.26 -13.48
CA GLY A 185 6.72 -0.12 -14.38
C GLY A 185 6.48 1.23 -13.68
N GLU A 186 6.52 1.29 -12.36
CA GLU A 186 6.34 2.54 -11.61
C GLU A 186 7.65 3.10 -11.08
N ALA A 187 7.78 4.43 -11.13
CA ALA A 187 8.84 5.15 -10.44
C ALA A 187 8.53 5.24 -8.93
N ALA A 188 9.56 5.21 -8.08
CA ALA A 188 9.40 5.62 -6.68
C ALA A 188 9.72 7.11 -6.55
N CYS A 189 8.79 7.88 -5.97
CA CYS A 189 8.98 9.30 -5.66
C CYS A 189 9.07 9.50 -4.15
N VAL A 190 9.89 10.46 -3.75
CA VAL A 190 9.84 11.04 -2.39
C VAL A 190 9.79 12.55 -2.46
N CYS A 191 9.22 13.17 -1.44
CA CYS A 191 9.22 14.62 -1.31
C CYS A 191 9.66 15.05 0.08
N ASP A 192 10.28 16.21 0.17
CA ASP A 192 10.59 16.88 1.44
C ASP A 192 9.33 17.49 2.08
N GLU A 193 9.50 18.14 3.24
CA GLU A 193 8.41 18.81 3.95
C GLU A 193 7.77 19.94 3.12
N ALA A 194 8.58 20.63 2.33
CA ALA A 194 8.15 21.70 1.42
C ALA A 194 7.50 21.16 0.13
N TYR A 195 7.25 19.84 0.05
CA TYR A 195 6.61 19.17 -1.06
C TYR A 195 7.39 19.22 -2.38
N LYS A 196 8.72 19.42 -2.29
CA LYS A 196 9.62 19.31 -3.43
C LYS A 196 9.91 17.83 -3.67
N CYS A 197 9.32 17.30 -4.73
CA CYS A 197 9.38 15.88 -5.04
C CYS A 197 10.51 15.56 -6.02
N GLY A 198 11.09 14.37 -5.88
CA GLY A 198 12.06 13.79 -6.80
C GLY A 198 11.85 12.30 -6.95
N THR A 199 12.14 11.78 -8.15
CA THR A 199 12.19 10.35 -8.40
C THR A 199 13.49 9.76 -7.85
N ILE A 200 13.37 8.78 -6.95
CA ILE A 200 14.52 8.10 -6.33
C ILE A 200 14.85 6.76 -6.98
N LEU A 201 13.84 6.10 -7.56
CA LEU A 201 14.01 4.87 -8.34
C LEU A 201 13.23 5.01 -9.64
N ARG A 202 13.89 4.72 -10.76
CA ARG A 202 13.27 4.79 -12.08
C ARG A 202 12.27 3.64 -12.29
N PRO A 203 11.28 3.81 -13.17
CA PRO A 203 10.42 2.71 -13.62
C PRO A 203 11.27 1.56 -14.16
N GLU A 204 11.03 0.36 -13.66
CA GLU A 204 11.66 -0.86 -14.15
C GLU A 204 10.63 -1.98 -14.34
N PRO A 205 10.92 -2.98 -15.19
CA PRO A 205 9.99 -4.09 -15.45
C PRO A 205 9.67 -4.94 -14.22
N ASP A 206 10.56 -4.95 -13.23
CA ASP A 206 10.37 -5.68 -11.98
C ASP A 206 9.97 -4.73 -10.84
N ALA A 207 9.27 -5.25 -9.84
CA ALA A 207 8.87 -4.47 -8.67
C ALA A 207 10.10 -3.93 -7.92
N LYS A 208 10.04 -2.67 -7.50
CA LYS A 208 11.11 -2.03 -6.74
C LYS A 208 10.78 -2.00 -5.27
N SER A 209 11.73 -2.37 -4.43
CA SER A 209 11.65 -2.20 -2.98
C SER A 209 12.75 -1.25 -2.49
N PHE A 210 12.41 -0.52 -1.44
CA PHE A 210 13.33 0.34 -0.72
C PHE A 210 12.95 0.35 0.76
N SER A 211 13.92 0.70 1.60
CA SER A 211 13.76 0.74 3.05
C SER A 211 13.83 2.17 3.55
N ILE A 212 13.07 2.45 4.60
CA ILE A 212 13.00 3.73 5.28
C ILE A 212 13.78 3.61 6.59
N HIS A 213 14.73 4.50 6.78
CA HIS A 213 15.64 4.51 7.92
C HIS A 213 15.51 5.82 8.67
N VAL A 214 15.64 5.74 9.99
CA VAL A 214 15.88 6.91 10.84
C VAL A 214 17.39 7.02 11.05
N VAL A 215 17.95 8.20 10.74
CA VAL A 215 19.37 8.49 10.92
C VAL A 215 19.51 9.70 11.82
N CYS A 216 20.19 9.53 12.96
CA CYS A 216 20.43 10.57 13.94
C CYS A 216 21.92 10.92 14.00
N ALA A 217 22.27 12.18 13.82
CA ALA A 217 23.64 12.67 14.03
C ALA A 217 23.91 12.88 15.54
N GLU A 218 22.96 13.49 16.23
CA GLU A 218 22.98 13.76 17.68
C GLU A 218 21.61 13.52 18.31
N LYS A 219 21.51 13.60 19.65
CA LYS A 219 20.24 13.42 20.36
C LYS A 219 19.28 14.56 20.00
N GLY A 220 18.27 14.25 19.18
CA GLY A 220 17.26 15.22 18.72
C GLY A 220 17.51 15.77 17.31
N ASP A 221 18.65 15.45 16.69
CA ASP A 221 18.93 15.77 15.29
C ASP A 221 18.85 14.49 14.46
N CYS A 222 17.63 14.13 14.10
CA CYS A 222 17.31 12.93 13.35
C CYS A 222 16.56 13.29 12.07
N SER A 223 16.78 12.47 11.04
CA SER A 223 16.17 12.60 9.72
C SER A 223 15.75 11.24 9.20
N ILE A 224 14.78 11.26 8.28
CA ILE A 224 14.29 10.04 7.65
C ILE A 224 14.89 9.94 6.25
N HIS A 225 15.51 8.80 5.98
CA HIS A 225 16.21 8.49 4.74
C HIS A 225 15.55 7.32 4.02
N ALA A 226 15.68 7.28 2.70
CA ALA A 226 15.34 6.12 1.87
C ALA A 226 16.62 5.44 1.38
N HIS A 227 16.66 4.11 1.49
CA HIS A 227 17.75 3.27 1.02
C HIS A 227 17.22 2.23 0.05
N ASP A 228 17.94 1.94 -1.03
CA ASP A 228 17.58 0.88 -1.96
C ASP A 228 17.74 -0.53 -1.34
N ASN A 229 17.50 -1.57 -2.13
CA ASN A 229 17.66 -2.96 -1.72
C ASN A 229 19.13 -3.38 -1.47
N MET A 230 20.11 -2.59 -1.91
CA MET A 230 21.53 -2.77 -1.60
C MET A 230 21.95 -2.02 -0.34
N GLY A 231 21.04 -1.29 0.30
CA GLY A 231 21.31 -0.45 1.46
C GLY A 231 21.95 0.90 1.10
N MET A 232 22.04 1.25 -0.19
CA MET A 232 22.59 2.51 -0.63
C MET A 232 21.57 3.63 -0.42
N LEU A 233 22.03 4.75 0.13
CA LEU A 233 21.21 5.93 0.34
C LEU A 233 20.75 6.50 -1.01
N VAL A 234 19.44 6.62 -1.22
CA VAL A 234 18.85 7.18 -2.45
C VAL A 234 18.13 8.51 -2.21
N ALA A 235 17.72 8.81 -0.98
CA ALA A 235 17.21 10.13 -0.59
C ALA A 235 17.32 10.39 0.91
N GLN A 236 17.36 11.67 1.28
CA GLN A 236 17.42 12.17 2.64
C GLN A 236 16.24 13.10 2.95
N ASN A 237 15.94 13.30 4.22
CA ASN A 237 14.90 14.22 4.72
C ASN A 237 13.52 14.02 4.06
N ILE A 238 13.08 12.77 3.96
CA ILE A 238 11.85 12.41 3.27
C ILE A 238 10.61 12.58 4.17
N TYR A 239 9.55 13.17 3.62
CA TYR A 239 8.26 13.37 4.30
C TYR A 239 7.12 12.68 3.58
N TYR A 240 7.14 12.65 2.26
CA TYR A 240 6.10 12.01 1.44
C TYR A 240 6.70 10.92 0.59
N ILE A 241 6.00 9.80 0.43
CA ILE A 241 6.44 8.64 -0.33
C ILE A 241 5.30 8.17 -1.24
N SER A 242 5.58 7.98 -2.53
CA SER A 242 4.59 7.54 -3.51
C SER A 242 5.22 6.72 -4.64
N CYS A 243 4.38 5.99 -5.38
CA CYS A 243 4.79 5.17 -6.54
C CYS A 243 4.00 5.54 -7.78
N GLY A 244 4.63 5.68 -8.94
CA GLY A 244 3.96 6.11 -10.18
C GLY A 244 3.86 7.63 -10.23
N LYS A 245 2.83 8.22 -9.62
CA LYS A 245 2.72 9.68 -9.46
C LYS A 245 3.41 10.15 -8.19
N CYS A 246 4.10 11.29 -8.27
CA CYS A 246 4.70 11.93 -7.10
C CYS A 246 3.61 12.59 -6.23
N ALA A 247 3.88 12.79 -4.93
CA ALA A 247 2.86 13.30 -4.01
C ALA A 247 2.31 14.68 -4.45
N ASN A 248 3.15 15.56 -5.01
CA ASN A 248 2.75 16.86 -5.55
C ASN A 248 1.77 16.82 -6.73
N GLU A 249 1.53 15.65 -7.31
CA GLU A 249 0.56 15.42 -8.38
C GLU A 249 -0.76 14.86 -7.86
N ILE A 250 -0.87 14.61 -6.54
CA ILE A 250 -2.01 13.97 -5.90
C ILE A 250 -2.58 14.88 -4.83
N ARG A 251 -3.90 15.05 -4.84
CA ARG A 251 -4.60 15.73 -3.76
C ARG A 251 -4.79 14.78 -2.58
N LEU A 252 -4.19 15.09 -1.44
CA LEU A 252 -4.42 14.34 -0.20
C LEU A 252 -5.89 14.43 0.21
N ASN A 253 -6.49 13.27 0.50
CA ASN A 253 -7.87 13.15 0.97
C ASN A 253 -7.86 12.62 2.40
N THR A 254 -8.11 13.51 3.36
CA THR A 254 -8.12 13.22 4.79
C THR A 254 -9.45 12.66 5.30
N SER A 255 -10.36 12.31 4.40
CA SER A 255 -11.55 11.53 4.77
C SER A 255 -11.13 10.19 5.38
N PRO A 256 -11.96 9.58 6.24
CA PRO A 256 -11.73 8.23 6.72
C PRO A 256 -11.50 7.24 5.55
N PRO A 257 -10.72 6.17 5.78
CA PRO A 257 -10.55 5.10 4.81
C PRO A 257 -11.91 4.61 4.33
N LEU A 258 -11.99 4.26 3.05
CA LEU A 258 -13.13 3.50 2.56
C LEU A 258 -13.21 2.23 3.42
N GLY A 259 -14.39 1.95 3.97
CA GLY A 259 -14.59 0.64 4.58
C GLY A 259 -14.41 -0.44 3.51
N SER A 260 -13.94 -1.63 3.91
CA SER A 260 -13.74 -2.77 3.01
C SER A 260 -15.05 -3.12 2.31
N CYS A 261 -15.23 -2.53 1.13
CA CYS A 261 -16.40 -2.65 0.31
C CYS A 261 -15.86 -2.60 -1.12
N LEU A 262 -16.04 -3.70 -1.84
CA LEU A 262 -15.72 -3.78 -3.25
C LEU A 262 -17.03 -3.78 -4.04
N PRO A 263 -17.11 -3.05 -5.17
CA PRO A 263 -18.21 -3.21 -6.10
C PRO A 263 -18.25 -4.65 -6.63
N SER A 264 -19.36 -5.04 -7.26
CA SER A 264 -19.38 -6.34 -7.96
C SER A 264 -18.27 -6.37 -9.01
N LEU A 265 -17.70 -7.55 -9.28
CA LEU A 265 -16.65 -7.68 -10.30
C LEU A 265 -17.11 -7.12 -11.66
N ALA A 266 -18.38 -7.36 -12.03
CA ALA A 266 -18.95 -6.86 -13.27
C ALA A 266 -19.07 -5.32 -13.31
N ASP A 267 -19.37 -4.67 -12.19
CA ASP A 267 -19.42 -3.21 -12.12
C ASP A 267 -18.01 -2.61 -12.11
N HIS A 268 -17.07 -3.29 -11.44
CA HIS A 268 -15.67 -2.89 -11.41
C HIS A 268 -15.04 -2.92 -12.81
N GLU A 269 -15.32 -3.94 -13.62
CA GLU A 269 -14.83 -4.04 -15.00
C GLU A 269 -15.43 -3.00 -15.95
N LYS A 270 -16.60 -2.43 -15.63
CA LYS A 270 -17.19 -1.33 -16.40
C LYS A 270 -16.58 0.03 -16.04
N SER A 271 -15.89 0.12 -14.90
CA SER A 271 -15.22 1.35 -14.50
C SER A 271 -13.99 1.62 -15.36
N LYS A 272 -13.53 2.88 -15.38
CA LYS A 272 -12.38 3.27 -16.18
C LYS A 272 -11.09 2.88 -15.45
N PRO A 273 -10.21 2.06 -16.06
CA PRO A 273 -8.93 1.73 -15.44
C PRO A 273 -8.03 2.96 -15.34
N ILE A 274 -7.17 2.94 -14.33
CA ILE A 274 -6.13 3.93 -14.07
C ILE A 274 -4.87 3.45 -14.78
N GLY A 275 -4.40 4.25 -15.75
CA GLY A 275 -3.25 3.91 -16.57
C GLY A 275 -3.59 2.93 -17.70
N LEU A 276 -2.58 2.18 -18.15
CA LEU A 276 -2.73 1.21 -19.24
C LEU A 276 -3.22 -0.13 -18.68
N CYS A 277 -4.38 -0.58 -19.16
CA CYS A 277 -4.92 -1.91 -18.91
C CYS A 277 -5.24 -2.56 -20.26
N ALA A 278 -4.34 -3.41 -20.74
CA ALA A 278 -4.49 -4.12 -22.01
C ALA A 278 -4.80 -5.59 -21.75
N VAL A 279 -6.08 -5.91 -21.56
CA VAL A 279 -6.55 -7.27 -21.35
C VAL A 279 -7.16 -7.79 -22.64
N ASN A 280 -6.69 -8.95 -23.11
CA ASN A 280 -7.39 -9.72 -24.13
C ASN A 280 -8.39 -10.67 -23.44
N PRO A 281 -9.71 -10.42 -23.49
CA PRO A 281 -10.69 -11.24 -22.76
C PRO A 281 -10.69 -12.71 -23.19
N GLN A 282 -10.24 -13.02 -24.41
CA GLN A 282 -10.20 -14.39 -24.94
C GLN A 282 -9.09 -15.25 -24.30
N GLU A 283 -8.05 -14.62 -23.75
CA GLU A 283 -6.94 -15.32 -23.10
C GLU A 283 -7.20 -15.57 -21.61
N VAL A 284 -8.16 -14.84 -21.01
CA VAL A 284 -8.41 -14.84 -19.56
C VAL A 284 -9.28 -16.00 -19.15
N VAL A 285 -8.80 -16.81 -18.22
CA VAL A 285 -9.55 -17.94 -17.62
C VAL A 285 -10.03 -17.67 -16.21
N ASN A 286 -9.31 -16.81 -15.46
CA ASN A 286 -9.66 -16.44 -14.10
C ASN A 286 -9.48 -14.95 -13.85
N LYS A 287 -10.27 -14.41 -12.92
CA LYS A 287 -10.22 -13.01 -12.49
C LYS A 287 -10.22 -12.94 -10.97
N LEU A 288 -9.42 -12.03 -10.42
CA LEU A 288 -9.37 -11.76 -9.00
C LEU A 288 -9.55 -10.28 -8.75
N GLN A 289 -10.59 -9.90 -8.03
CA GLN A 289 -10.77 -8.55 -7.53
C GLN A 289 -10.08 -8.38 -6.19
N MET A 290 -9.49 -7.22 -5.96
CA MET A 290 -8.75 -6.99 -4.74
C MET A 290 -8.82 -5.54 -4.26
N ASP A 291 -8.96 -5.40 -2.95
CA ASP A 291 -9.02 -4.12 -2.26
C ASP A 291 -7.63 -3.53 -2.01
N TYR A 292 -7.47 -2.23 -2.25
CA TYR A 292 -6.26 -1.48 -1.88
C TYR A 292 -6.05 -1.35 -0.37
N ALA A 293 -7.08 -1.69 0.43
CA ALA A 293 -6.95 -1.83 1.86
C ALA A 293 -5.88 -2.88 2.24
N ILE A 294 -5.59 -3.85 1.37
CA ILE A 294 -4.56 -4.88 1.58
C ILE A 294 -3.17 -4.23 1.48
N SER A 295 -2.48 -4.19 2.61
CA SER A 295 -1.20 -3.51 2.80
C SER A 295 -0.06 -4.02 1.92
N LYS A 296 -0.01 -5.34 1.70
CA LYS A 296 1.09 -5.96 0.96
C LYS A 296 0.66 -7.08 0.07
N LEU A 297 1.20 -7.03 -1.14
CA LEU A 297 1.08 -8.06 -2.15
C LEU A 297 2.47 -8.41 -2.61
N ASN A 298 2.95 -9.58 -2.21
CA ASN A 298 4.12 -10.15 -2.87
C ASN A 298 3.66 -10.78 -4.17
N PHE A 299 3.94 -10.07 -5.25
CA PHE A 299 3.81 -10.61 -6.58
C PHE A 299 5.01 -11.50 -6.87
N TYR A 300 4.76 -12.77 -7.12
CA TYR A 300 5.69 -13.55 -7.92
C TYR A 300 5.59 -13.07 -9.38
N LYS A 301 6.73 -13.05 -10.08
CA LYS A 301 6.78 -12.73 -11.50
C LYS A 301 5.97 -13.78 -12.25
N ASP A 302 4.93 -13.35 -12.95
CA ASP A 302 4.05 -14.22 -13.72
C ASP A 302 3.60 -13.47 -14.97
N ASP A 303 4.19 -13.82 -16.11
CA ASP A 303 3.87 -13.22 -17.41
C ASP A 303 2.45 -13.57 -17.88
N ASN A 304 1.79 -14.53 -17.21
CA ASN A 304 0.41 -14.91 -17.45
C ASN A 304 -0.59 -14.13 -16.58
N ARG A 305 -0.13 -13.13 -15.83
CA ARG A 305 -0.99 -12.26 -15.02
C ARG A 305 -0.93 -10.83 -15.52
N ILE A 306 -2.08 -10.27 -15.85
CA ILE A 306 -2.23 -8.85 -16.14
C ILE A 306 -2.87 -8.19 -14.92
N SER A 307 -2.32 -7.07 -14.47
CA SER A 307 -2.91 -6.26 -13.40
C SER A 307 -3.54 -5.02 -13.99
N CYS A 308 -4.78 -4.74 -13.63
CA CYS A 308 -5.45 -3.49 -13.99
C CYS A 308 -5.96 -2.80 -12.75
N ARG A 309 -5.56 -1.55 -12.57
CA ARG A 309 -5.98 -0.71 -11.46
C ARG A 309 -7.20 0.09 -11.82
N TYR A 310 -8.07 0.30 -10.83
CA TYR A 310 -9.28 1.09 -10.92
C TYR A 310 -9.38 1.96 -9.66
N PRO A 311 -10.28 2.95 -9.59
CA PRO A 311 -10.43 3.74 -8.37
C PRO A 311 -10.84 2.92 -7.13
N GLU A 312 -11.63 1.86 -7.32
CA GLU A 312 -12.22 1.06 -6.25
C GLU A 312 -11.35 -0.13 -5.81
N GLY A 313 -10.38 -0.54 -6.64
CA GLY A 313 -9.53 -1.69 -6.37
C GLY A 313 -8.71 -2.10 -7.59
N GLU A 314 -8.03 -3.23 -7.46
CA GLU A 314 -7.25 -3.83 -8.54
C GLU A 314 -7.92 -5.13 -9.01
N ILE A 315 -7.90 -5.39 -10.32
CA ILE A 315 -8.32 -6.65 -10.91
C ILE A 315 -7.11 -7.32 -11.54
N PHE A 316 -6.84 -8.55 -11.11
CA PHE A 316 -5.88 -9.43 -11.77
C PHE A 316 -6.59 -10.35 -12.75
N TYR A 317 -6.10 -10.36 -13.97
CA TYR A 317 -6.54 -11.24 -15.04
C TYR A 317 -5.50 -12.32 -15.24
N PHE A 318 -5.92 -13.58 -15.16
CA PHE A 318 -5.06 -14.73 -15.29
C PHE A 318 -5.29 -15.39 -16.63
N LYS A 319 -4.24 -15.46 -17.44
CA LYS A 319 -4.26 -16.13 -18.74
C LYS A 319 -4.21 -17.63 -18.58
N LYS A 320 -4.81 -18.36 -19.53
CA LYS A 320 -4.61 -19.82 -19.62
C LYS A 320 -3.13 -20.12 -19.73
N ARG A 321 -2.67 -21.17 -19.04
CA ARG A 321 -1.28 -21.61 -19.03
C ARG A 321 -1.21 -23.14 -19.13
N ALA A 322 0.01 -23.65 -19.31
CA ALA A 322 0.27 -25.08 -19.23
C ALA A 322 -0.11 -25.65 -17.83
N GLN A 323 -0.34 -26.96 -17.79
CA GLN A 323 -0.71 -27.68 -16.58
C GLN A 323 0.23 -27.37 -15.40
N GLY A 324 -0.33 -27.27 -14.20
CA GLY A 324 0.41 -27.14 -12.94
C GLY A 324 0.02 -25.90 -12.14
N LEU A 325 0.80 -25.56 -11.11
CA LEU A 325 0.57 -24.43 -10.20
C LEU A 325 1.53 -23.25 -10.41
N SER A 326 1.00 -22.03 -10.52
CA SER A 326 1.75 -20.76 -10.40
C SER A 326 1.48 -20.23 -9.01
N LEU A 327 2.50 -20.00 -8.18
CA LEU A 327 2.29 -19.17 -7.00
C LEU A 327 2.18 -17.73 -7.46
N THR A 328 1.15 -17.02 -7.01
CA THR A 328 0.86 -15.70 -7.53
C THR A 328 1.00 -14.63 -6.46
N LEU A 329 0.39 -14.81 -5.29
CA LEU A 329 0.29 -13.78 -4.26
C LEU A 329 0.54 -14.38 -2.88
N LEU A 330 1.37 -13.74 -2.05
CA LEU A 330 1.34 -13.96 -0.60
C LEU A 330 0.49 -12.88 0.04
N LEU A 331 -0.55 -13.30 0.74
CA LEU A 331 -1.57 -12.45 1.35
C LEU A 331 -1.54 -12.59 2.86
N GLN A 332 -1.90 -11.53 3.56
CA GLN A 332 -2.09 -11.51 5.01
C GLN A 332 -3.52 -11.94 5.39
N PRO A 333 -3.85 -12.10 6.68
CA PRO A 333 -5.22 -12.34 7.12
C PRO A 333 -6.20 -11.35 6.50
N CYS A 334 -7.22 -11.87 5.83
CA CYS A 334 -8.15 -11.08 5.02
C CYS A 334 -9.48 -11.83 4.84
N CYS A 335 -10.45 -11.16 4.24
CA CYS A 335 -11.70 -11.78 3.82
C CYS A 335 -11.60 -12.26 2.38
N VAL A 336 -11.95 -13.53 2.13
CA VAL A 336 -11.88 -14.18 0.83
C VAL A 336 -13.29 -14.54 0.37
N LYS A 337 -13.60 -14.27 -0.90
CA LYS A 337 -14.87 -14.61 -1.53
C LYS A 337 -14.65 -15.53 -2.73
N THR A 338 -15.44 -16.59 -2.80
CA THR A 338 -15.44 -17.55 -3.93
C THR A 338 -16.52 -17.22 -4.96
N LYS A 339 -16.44 -17.84 -6.13
CA LYS A 339 -17.32 -17.62 -7.28
C LYS A 339 -18.79 -17.89 -6.98
N ASP A 340 -19.08 -18.84 -6.10
CA ASP A 340 -20.42 -19.17 -5.61
C ASP A 340 -20.94 -18.17 -4.54
N GLY A 341 -20.13 -17.19 -4.16
CA GLY A 341 -20.47 -16.14 -3.22
C GLY A 341 -20.20 -16.49 -1.75
N GLN A 342 -19.64 -17.67 -1.45
CA GLN A 342 -19.25 -18.00 -0.08
C GLN A 342 -18.09 -17.11 0.40
N LEU A 343 -18.08 -16.85 1.71
CA LEU A 343 -17.10 -15.99 2.38
C LEU A 343 -16.28 -16.81 3.37
N TYR A 344 -14.98 -16.51 3.41
CA TYR A 344 -14.01 -17.18 4.25
C TYR A 344 -13.09 -16.17 4.93
N ASN A 345 -12.81 -16.41 6.21
CA ASN A 345 -11.78 -15.68 6.95
C ASN A 345 -10.45 -16.41 6.78
N ALA A 346 -9.45 -15.75 6.21
CA ALA A 346 -8.07 -16.21 6.29
C ALA A 346 -7.49 -15.79 7.66
N GLU A 347 -7.22 -16.78 8.52
CA GLU A 347 -6.72 -16.58 9.88
C GLU A 347 -5.22 -16.28 9.90
N THR A 348 -4.50 -16.82 8.92
CA THR A 348 -3.05 -16.65 8.75
C THR A 348 -2.75 -16.19 7.34
N SER A 349 -1.50 -15.76 7.12
CA SER A 349 -1.03 -15.49 5.76
C SER A 349 -1.16 -16.74 4.90
N PHE A 350 -1.59 -16.57 3.65
CA PHE A 350 -1.72 -17.65 2.69
C PHE A 350 -1.22 -17.25 1.31
N THR A 351 -0.86 -18.25 0.52
CA THR A 351 -0.43 -18.06 -0.87
C THR A 351 -1.60 -18.39 -1.79
N LEU A 352 -1.94 -17.46 -2.68
CA LEU A 352 -2.85 -17.71 -3.80
C LEU A 352 -2.05 -18.30 -4.96
N GLY A 353 -2.56 -19.35 -5.58
CA GLY A 353 -1.98 -19.89 -6.80
C GLY A 353 -3.00 -20.07 -7.92
N HIS A 354 -2.53 -19.89 -9.15
CA HIS A 354 -3.27 -20.19 -10.36
C HIS A 354 -2.92 -21.60 -10.84
N TYR A 355 -3.90 -22.50 -10.80
CA TYR A 355 -3.73 -23.90 -11.11
C TYR A 355 -4.57 -24.29 -12.32
N CYS A 356 -3.97 -25.00 -13.28
CA CYS A 356 -4.67 -25.63 -14.40
C CYS A 356 -4.40 -27.13 -14.39
N ASN A 357 -5.46 -27.95 -14.51
CA ASN A 357 -5.35 -29.41 -14.54
C ASN A 357 -5.12 -29.95 -15.96
N ASP A 358 -5.08 -31.27 -16.10
CA ASP A 358 -4.92 -32.00 -17.37
C ASP A 358 -6.13 -31.86 -18.30
N LYS A 359 -7.29 -31.48 -17.77
CA LYS A 359 -8.53 -31.22 -18.52
C LYS A 359 -8.68 -29.76 -18.96
N ASP A 360 -7.60 -28.98 -18.86
CA ASP A 360 -7.60 -27.55 -19.17
C ASP A 360 -8.54 -26.70 -18.30
N GLU A 361 -8.97 -27.21 -17.15
CA GLU A 361 -9.76 -26.46 -16.18
C GLU A 361 -8.81 -25.70 -15.25
N CYS A 362 -8.94 -24.37 -15.22
CA CYS A 362 -8.11 -23.50 -14.40
C CYS A 362 -8.90 -22.90 -13.24
N ALA A 363 -8.31 -22.86 -12.05
CA ALA A 363 -8.89 -22.23 -10.86
C ALA A 363 -7.85 -21.43 -10.06
N LEU A 364 -8.31 -20.41 -9.34
CA LEU A 364 -7.53 -19.76 -8.29
C LEU A 364 -7.76 -20.48 -6.97
N LEU A 365 -6.67 -20.96 -6.35
CA LEU A 365 -6.73 -21.73 -5.12
C LEU A 365 -5.87 -21.13 -4.00
N ALA A 366 -6.32 -21.32 -2.76
CA ALA A 366 -5.52 -21.01 -1.58
C ALA A 366 -4.59 -22.19 -1.23
N PHE A 367 -3.30 -21.98 -1.42
CA PHE A 367 -2.28 -23.02 -1.35
C PHE A 367 -1.76 -23.26 0.06
N SER A 368 -1.61 -22.24 0.89
CA SER A 368 -1.07 -22.32 2.25
C SER A 368 -2.02 -21.69 3.28
N GLY A 369 -1.65 -21.68 4.56
CA GLY A 369 -2.40 -20.99 5.61
C GLY A 369 -3.70 -21.68 6.04
N THR A 370 -4.39 -21.00 6.95
CA THR A 370 -5.64 -21.45 7.57
C THR A 370 -6.79 -20.55 7.16
N ILE A 371 -7.81 -21.13 6.54
CA ILE A 371 -8.95 -20.41 5.99
C ILE A 371 -10.26 -21.10 6.43
N THR A 372 -11.16 -20.34 7.04
CA THR A 372 -12.39 -20.88 7.67
C THR A 372 -13.63 -20.21 7.08
N ALA A 373 -14.61 -21.02 6.68
CA ALA A 373 -15.90 -20.52 6.20
C ALA A 373 -16.64 -19.69 7.29
N VAL A 374 -17.24 -18.57 6.88
CA VAL A 374 -17.84 -17.60 7.82
C VAL A 374 -19.17 -18.10 8.39
N ASN A 375 -19.99 -18.77 7.59
CA ASN A 375 -21.34 -19.19 7.96
C ASN A 375 -21.40 -20.65 8.45
N GLY A 376 -20.32 -21.12 9.10
CA GLY A 376 -20.10 -22.54 9.30
C GLY A 376 -19.74 -23.24 7.98
N GLY A 377 -19.14 -24.42 8.08
CA GLY A 377 -18.69 -25.18 6.92
C GLY A 377 -17.23 -25.55 7.00
N LYS A 378 -16.60 -25.65 5.83
CA LYS A 378 -15.27 -26.23 5.69
C LYS A 378 -14.17 -25.28 6.18
N LYS A 379 -13.20 -25.86 6.90
CA LYS A 379 -11.93 -25.22 7.28
C LYS A 379 -10.80 -25.85 6.47
N TYR A 380 -10.04 -25.03 5.77
CA TYR A 380 -8.87 -25.42 4.99
C TYR A 380 -7.62 -25.10 5.78
N THR A 381 -6.73 -26.08 5.96
CA THR A 381 -5.49 -25.95 6.75
C THR A 381 -4.32 -26.58 6.02
N ASP A 382 -3.10 -26.22 6.39
CA ASP A 382 -1.90 -26.85 5.83
C ASP A 382 -1.79 -28.34 6.15
N ALA A 383 -2.33 -28.77 7.30
CA ALA A 383 -2.43 -30.20 7.63
C ALA A 383 -3.44 -30.92 6.73
N GLY A 384 -4.59 -30.31 6.43
CA GLY A 384 -5.62 -30.89 5.57
C GLY A 384 -5.19 -31.10 4.11
N LYS A 385 -4.11 -30.44 3.69
CA LYS A 385 -3.48 -30.54 2.37
C LYS A 385 -2.45 -31.66 2.25
N LYS A 386 -2.22 -32.42 3.32
CA LYS A 386 -1.31 -33.57 3.33
C LYS A 386 -2.10 -34.88 3.44
N ASN A 387 -1.57 -35.92 2.82
CA ASN A 387 -1.99 -37.31 3.01
C ASN A 387 -1.48 -37.84 4.37
N ALA A 388 -1.94 -39.02 4.76
CA ALA A 388 -1.50 -39.66 6.01
C ALA A 388 0.01 -39.93 6.06
N ASP A 389 0.65 -40.13 4.91
CA ASP A 389 2.09 -40.30 4.75
C ASP A 389 2.88 -38.97 4.74
N GLY A 390 2.19 -37.84 4.91
CA GLY A 390 2.77 -36.50 4.88
C GLY A 390 3.01 -35.93 3.49
N THR A 391 2.78 -36.70 2.42
CA THR A 391 2.86 -36.21 1.04
C THR A 391 1.75 -35.20 0.75
N ARG A 392 1.96 -34.32 -0.22
CA ARG A 392 0.97 -33.31 -0.57
C ARG A 392 -0.18 -33.93 -1.39
N LYS A 393 -1.41 -33.58 -1.06
CA LYS A 393 -2.60 -33.93 -1.84
C LYS A 393 -2.60 -33.24 -3.20
N SER A 394 -3.18 -33.91 -4.20
CA SER A 394 -3.38 -33.35 -5.54
C SER A 394 -4.09 -32.00 -5.48
N TYR A 395 -3.71 -31.05 -6.33
CA TYR A 395 -4.40 -29.75 -6.45
C TYR A 395 -5.82 -29.84 -7.04
N ASP A 396 -6.17 -31.01 -7.57
CA ASP A 396 -7.55 -31.36 -7.95
C ASP A 396 -8.42 -31.76 -6.75
N ASP A 397 -7.83 -32.00 -5.57
CA ASP A 397 -8.58 -32.32 -4.36
C ASP A 397 -9.30 -31.07 -3.84
N THR A 398 -10.56 -30.92 -4.26
CA THR A 398 -11.46 -29.84 -3.82
C THR A 398 -11.73 -29.87 -2.32
N ASP A 399 -11.47 -31.00 -1.67
CA ASP A 399 -11.56 -31.13 -0.23
C ASP A 399 -10.30 -30.66 0.51
N ALA A 400 -9.17 -30.55 -0.15
CA ALA A 400 -7.93 -30.07 0.43
C ALA A 400 -7.71 -28.56 0.24
N TYR A 401 -8.20 -28.00 -0.87
CA TYR A 401 -7.93 -26.62 -1.28
C TYR A 401 -9.21 -25.81 -1.45
N LEU A 402 -9.22 -24.58 -0.94
CA LEU A 402 -10.24 -23.60 -1.30
C LEU A 402 -9.98 -23.16 -2.74
N ARG A 403 -10.99 -23.25 -3.61
CA ARG A 403 -10.90 -22.97 -5.06
C ARG A 403 -11.84 -21.83 -5.46
N ASP A 404 -11.74 -21.43 -6.72
CA ASP A 404 -12.60 -20.44 -7.38
C ASP A 404 -12.67 -19.12 -6.62
N ILE A 405 -11.53 -18.68 -6.08
CA ILE A 405 -11.42 -17.40 -5.37
C ILE A 405 -11.55 -16.26 -6.38
N VAL A 406 -12.49 -15.34 -6.15
CA VAL A 406 -12.78 -14.23 -7.07
C VAL A 406 -12.58 -12.86 -6.45
N SER A 407 -12.58 -12.74 -5.13
CA SER A 407 -12.37 -11.45 -4.46
C SER A 407 -11.67 -11.59 -3.11
N ILE A 408 -10.81 -10.63 -2.80
CA ILE A 408 -10.07 -10.53 -1.55
C ILE A 408 -10.12 -9.10 -1.03
N THR A 409 -10.52 -8.93 0.22
CA THR A 409 -10.58 -7.62 0.89
C THR A 409 -9.89 -7.66 2.23
N ASP A 410 -9.34 -6.52 2.65
CA ASP A 410 -8.82 -6.38 4.00
C ASP A 410 -9.94 -6.50 5.06
N GLY A 411 -9.56 -6.93 6.26
CA GLY A 411 -10.42 -6.97 7.43
C GLY A 411 -11.23 -8.25 7.60
N LYS A 412 -12.30 -8.14 8.40
CA LYS A 412 -13.14 -9.27 8.82
C LYS A 412 -14.26 -9.54 7.81
N CYS A 413 -14.60 -10.80 7.61
CA CYS A 413 -15.85 -11.16 6.95
C CYS A 413 -17.07 -11.12 7.91
N PRO A 414 -18.30 -10.92 7.40
CA PRO A 414 -18.62 -10.64 6.01
C PRO A 414 -18.23 -9.22 5.59
N GLN A 415 -17.93 -9.04 4.32
CA GLN A 415 -17.67 -7.72 3.74
C GLN A 415 -18.90 -6.81 3.94
N LYS A 416 -18.65 -5.53 4.18
CA LYS A 416 -19.75 -4.54 4.20
C LYS A 416 -20.23 -4.36 2.77
N VAL A 417 -21.55 -4.33 2.58
CA VAL A 417 -22.14 -3.99 1.28
C VAL A 417 -21.81 -2.52 0.99
N CYS A 418 -21.27 -2.24 -0.20
CA CYS A 418 -21.04 -0.86 -0.60
C CYS A 418 -22.36 -0.10 -0.69
N PRO A 419 -22.46 1.13 -0.15
CA PRO A 419 -23.57 2.02 -0.48
C PRO A 419 -23.59 2.24 -1.99
N LYS A 420 -24.78 2.13 -2.59
CA LYS A 420 -25.01 2.37 -4.02
C LYS A 420 -25.02 3.85 -4.34
#